data_AF-A0A1V9Y288-F1
#
_entry.id   AF-A0A1V9Y288-F1
#
_cell.length_a   1.000
_cell.length_b   1.000
_cell.length_c   1.000
_cell.angle_alpha   90.00
_cell.angle_beta   90.00
_cell.angle_gamma   90.00
#
_symmetry.space_group_name_H-M   'P 1'
#
loop_
_entity.id
_entity.type
_entity.pdbx_description
1 polymer ?
#
loop_
_entity_poly.entity_id
_entity_poly.type
_entity_poly.pdbx_seq_one_letter_code
_entity_poly.pdbx_strand_id
1 'polypeptide(L)'
;MEQLWLPSFIVQCSFVASALIYLLIARPVLGKLLTLLMIVATTLITASLTLVFNSGPTLLLREYSAGTRHVYFDEIYTNIYTRGGVFFMGAYAGVFLAKYESLNISKCDNIIGWLLTTIISMILIHSTYYWNRGQKLPTSMEAAMFASLHRLIWCAPLIFILLSCALGRA
;
A
#
# COMPACT_ATOMS: atom_id res chain seq x y z
N MET A 1 17.36 6.34 -19.34
CA MET A 1 17.07 7.00 -18.05
C MET A 1 15.69 6.63 -17.46
N GLU A 2 14.82 5.92 -18.19
CA GLU A 2 13.42 5.70 -17.77
C GLU A 2 13.19 4.64 -16.67
N GLN A 3 14.22 3.93 -16.21
CA GLN A 3 14.08 2.85 -15.22
C GLN A 3 14.76 3.11 -13.87
N LEU A 4 15.46 4.25 -13.72
CA LEU A 4 16.20 4.56 -12.48
C LEU A 4 15.29 4.99 -11.32
N TRP A 5 14.02 5.32 -11.61
CA TRP A 5 13.04 5.71 -10.58
C TRP A 5 12.80 4.59 -9.57
N LEU A 6 12.75 3.32 -10.01
CA LEU A 6 12.44 2.19 -9.12
C LEU A 6 13.59 1.90 -8.14
N PRO A 7 14.86 1.75 -8.59
CA PRO A 7 15.99 1.65 -7.67
C PRO A 7 16.08 2.85 -6.71
N SER A 8 15.88 4.07 -7.21
CA SER A 8 15.87 5.28 -6.37
C SER A 8 14.78 5.21 -5.29
N PHE A 9 13.56 4.85 -5.67
CA PHE A 9 12.44 4.68 -4.75
C PHE A 9 12.73 3.60 -3.68
N ILE A 10 13.26 2.45 -4.08
CA ILE A 10 13.60 1.36 -3.16
C ILE A 10 14.66 1.82 -2.16
N VAL A 11 15.73 2.48 -2.62
CA VAL A 11 16.80 2.98 -1.75
C VAL A 11 16.24 3.99 -0.73
N GLN A 12 15.44 4.96 -1.18
CA GLN A 12 14.79 5.93 -0.28
C GLN A 12 13.92 5.22 0.76
N CYS A 13 13.10 4.27 0.33
CA CYS A 13 12.24 3.47 1.21
C CYS A 13 13.06 2.68 2.23
N SER A 14 14.15 2.04 1.80
CA SER A 14 15.04 1.27 2.67
C SER A 14 15.69 2.14 3.74
N PHE A 15 16.21 3.31 3.39
CA PHE A 15 16.80 4.23 4.37
C PHE A 15 15.79 4.66 5.44
N VAL A 16 14.59 5.07 5.02
CA VAL A 16 13.53 5.48 5.96
C VAL A 16 13.05 4.29 6.80
N ALA A 17 12.89 3.13 6.19
CA ALA A 17 12.46 1.91 6.89
C ALA A 17 13.50 1.43 7.90
N SER A 18 14.80 1.49 7.61
CA SER A 18 15.85 1.13 8.57
C SER A 18 15.79 2.01 9.81
N ALA A 19 15.61 3.33 9.65
CA ALA A 19 15.42 4.24 10.78
C ALA A 19 14.13 3.92 11.55
N LEU A 20 13.04 3.61 10.84
CA LEU A 20 11.77 3.23 11.45
C LEU A 20 11.86 1.92 12.24
N ILE A 21 12.52 0.90 11.68
CA ILE A 21 12.76 -0.40 12.32
C ILE A 21 13.58 -0.20 13.59
N TYR A 22 14.65 0.59 13.53
CA TYR A 22 15.43 0.93 14.72
C TYR A 22 14.54 1.55 15.80
N LEU A 23 13.66 2.49 15.45
CA LEU A 23 12.73 3.11 16.41
C LEU A 23 11.67 2.13 16.92
N LEU A 24 11.17 1.21 16.09
CA LEU A 24 10.23 0.17 16.51
C LEU A 24 10.84 -0.79 17.53
N ILE A 25 12.14 -1.07 17.42
CA ILE A 25 12.88 -1.92 18.35
C ILE A 25 13.26 -1.14 19.62
N ALA A 26 13.91 0.02 19.47
CA ALA A 26 14.45 0.78 20.59
C ALA A 26 13.38 1.53 21.39
N ARG A 27 12.32 2.01 20.74
CA ARG A 27 11.26 2.85 21.32
C ARG A 27 9.89 2.47 20.73
N PRO A 28 9.32 1.30 21.09
CA PRO A 28 8.19 0.69 20.38
C PRO A 28 6.93 1.56 20.31
N VAL A 29 6.64 2.39 21.31
CA VAL A 29 5.49 3.31 21.27
C VAL A 29 5.70 4.40 20.22
N LEU A 30 6.89 5.02 20.22
CA LEU A 30 7.26 6.04 19.24
C LEU A 30 7.34 5.47 17.82
N GLY A 31 7.97 4.30 17.66
CA GLY A 31 8.04 3.61 16.38
C GLY A 31 6.65 3.33 15.80
N LYS A 32 5.72 2.77 16.59
CA LYS A 32 4.33 2.53 16.16
C LYS A 32 3.61 3.82 15.76
N LEU A 33 3.75 4.88 16.57
CA LEU A 33 3.14 6.17 16.27
C LEU A 33 3.68 6.76 14.96
N LEU A 34 5.01 6.73 14.76
CA LEU A 34 5.63 7.23 13.54
C LEU A 34 5.24 6.41 12.31
N THR A 35 5.18 5.08 12.41
CA THR A 35 4.67 4.23 11.33
C THR A 35 3.26 4.65 10.93
N LEU A 36 2.36 4.80 11.92
CA LEU A 36 0.98 5.20 11.67
C LEU A 36 0.91 6.59 11.02
N LEU A 37 1.66 7.56 11.54
CA LEU A 37 1.71 8.92 10.99
C LEU A 37 2.22 8.94 9.55
N MET A 38 3.28 8.18 9.24
CA MET A 38 3.80 8.08 7.88
C MET A 38 2.80 7.44 6.92
N ILE A 39 2.13 6.36 7.32
CA ILE A 39 1.08 5.73 6.51
C ILE A 39 -0.04 6.74 6.22
N VAL A 40 -0.58 7.38 7.26
CA VAL A 40 -1.66 8.37 7.12
C VAL A 40 -1.22 9.55 6.25
N ALA A 41 -0.02 10.09 6.47
CA ALA A 41 0.53 11.17 5.67
C ALA A 41 0.64 10.76 4.19
N THR A 42 1.16 9.57 3.88
CA THR A 42 1.28 9.12 2.49
C THR A 42 -0.08 8.95 1.80
N THR A 43 -1.08 8.47 2.52
CA THR A 43 -2.47 8.34 2.02
C THR A 43 -3.09 9.70 1.76
N LEU A 44 -2.99 10.63 2.71
CA LEU A 44 -3.53 11.98 2.57
C LEU A 44 -2.85 12.73 1.42
N ILE A 45 -1.52 12.70 1.34
CA ILE A 45 -0.77 13.34 0.26
C ILE A 45 -1.19 12.74 -1.09
N THR A 46 -1.31 11.41 -1.19
CA THR A 46 -1.80 10.77 -2.42
C THR A 46 -3.20 11.26 -2.81
N ALA A 47 -4.14 11.30 -1.86
CA ALA A 47 -5.49 11.76 -2.12
C ALA A 47 -5.51 13.23 -2.57
N SER A 48 -4.78 14.08 -1.86
CA SER A 48 -4.66 15.51 -2.18
C SER A 48 -4.07 15.75 -3.57
N LEU A 49 -2.95 15.11 -3.90
CA LEU A 49 -2.33 15.25 -5.23
C LEU A 49 -3.23 14.70 -6.34
N THR A 50 -3.94 13.60 -6.08
CA THR A 50 -4.89 13.03 -7.05
C THR A 50 -6.03 14.00 -7.37
N LEU A 51 -6.53 14.71 -6.35
CA LEU A 51 -7.57 15.74 -6.52
C LEU A 51 -7.03 17.01 -7.21
N VAL A 52 -5.87 17.50 -6.78
CA VAL A 52 -5.27 18.73 -7.33
C VAL A 52 -4.93 18.58 -8.81
N PHE A 53 -4.35 17.45 -9.20
CA PHE A 53 -3.98 17.19 -10.59
C PHE A 53 -5.08 16.55 -11.42
N ASN A 54 -6.26 16.29 -10.82
CA ASN A 54 -7.35 15.56 -11.42
C ASN A 54 -6.88 14.28 -12.16
N SER A 55 -5.95 13.57 -11.53
CA SER A 55 -5.27 12.43 -12.14
C SER A 55 -6.10 11.16 -12.01
N GLY A 56 -5.85 10.19 -12.89
CA GLY A 56 -6.49 8.87 -12.81
C GLY A 56 -6.17 8.10 -11.51
N PRO A 57 -6.94 7.05 -11.17
CA PRO A 57 -6.77 6.28 -9.94
C PRO A 57 -5.44 5.49 -9.88
N THR A 58 -4.95 5.06 -11.04
CA THR A 58 -3.75 4.22 -11.18
C THR A 58 -3.17 4.34 -12.58
N LEU A 59 -1.88 4.03 -12.72
CA LEU A 59 -1.14 4.04 -13.98
C LEU A 59 -1.59 2.96 -14.98
N LEU A 60 -2.24 1.90 -14.48
CA LEU A 60 -2.67 0.74 -15.27
C LEU A 60 -3.96 0.98 -16.07
N LEU A 61 -4.70 2.03 -15.74
CA LEU A 61 -5.92 2.38 -16.45
C LEU A 61 -5.56 3.06 -17.77
N ARG A 62 -6.47 2.90 -18.75
CA ARG A 62 -6.46 3.71 -19.98
C ARG A 62 -6.39 5.19 -19.60
N GLU A 63 -5.65 5.96 -20.40
CA GLU A 63 -5.39 7.38 -20.13
C GLU A 63 -6.70 8.11 -19.78
N TYR A 64 -6.75 8.59 -18.53
CA TYR A 64 -7.96 9.17 -17.91
C TYR A 64 -8.35 10.48 -18.61
N SER A 65 -7.35 11.31 -18.89
CA SER A 65 -7.42 12.52 -19.70
C SER A 65 -6.06 12.81 -20.29
N ALA A 66 -6.00 13.45 -21.46
CA ALA A 66 -4.76 13.71 -22.18
C ALA A 66 -3.70 14.37 -21.27
N GLY A 67 -2.52 13.76 -21.15
CA GLY A 67 -1.38 14.29 -20.40
C GLY A 67 -1.38 13.99 -18.90
N THR A 68 -2.52 13.60 -18.30
CA THR A 68 -2.58 13.30 -16.85
C THR A 68 -1.83 12.03 -16.44
N ARG A 69 -1.50 11.16 -17.40
CA ARG A 69 -0.71 9.97 -17.13
C ARG A 69 0.73 10.30 -16.75
N HIS A 70 1.33 11.29 -17.42
CA HIS A 70 2.68 11.76 -17.11
C HIS A 70 2.73 12.43 -15.74
N VAL A 71 1.76 13.32 -15.47
CA VAL A 71 1.61 13.96 -14.15
C VAL A 71 1.43 12.92 -13.04
N TYR A 72 0.59 11.90 -13.25
CA TYR A 72 0.45 10.81 -12.27
C TYR A 72 1.78 10.08 -12.06
N PHE A 73 2.54 9.82 -13.12
CA PHE A 73 3.80 9.13 -13.01
C PHE A 73 4.83 9.93 -12.21
N ASP A 74 5.02 11.20 -12.57
CA ASP A 74 6.05 12.07 -12.01
C ASP A 74 5.71 12.54 -10.59
N GLU A 75 4.44 12.87 -10.33
CA GLU A 75 4.03 13.46 -9.04
C GLU A 75 3.56 12.41 -8.03
N ILE A 76 2.99 11.29 -8.50
CA ILE A 76 2.35 10.30 -7.62
C ILE A 76 3.04 8.94 -7.66
N TYR A 77 3.43 8.43 -8.82
CA TYR A 77 3.86 7.03 -8.94
C TYR A 77 5.29 6.77 -8.48
N THR A 78 6.18 7.74 -8.64
CA THR A 78 7.62 7.56 -8.37
C THR A 78 8.06 8.01 -6.98
N ASN A 79 7.20 8.74 -6.27
CA ASN A 79 7.55 9.40 -5.02
C ASN A 79 7.31 8.57 -3.76
N ILE A 80 8.25 8.64 -2.81
CA ILE A 80 8.13 7.99 -1.50
C ILE A 80 6.99 8.56 -0.67
N TYR A 81 6.73 9.87 -0.74
CA TYR A 81 5.69 10.51 0.07
C TYR A 81 4.26 10.17 -0.37
N THR A 82 4.06 9.54 -1.52
CA THR A 82 2.75 9.04 -1.98
C THR A 82 2.64 7.51 -1.93
N ARG A 83 3.76 6.79 -1.99
CA ARG A 83 3.75 5.31 -2.07
C ARG A 83 4.48 4.61 -0.93
N GLY A 84 5.18 5.33 -0.08
CA GLY A 84 5.97 4.77 1.03
C GLY A 84 5.12 4.07 2.08
N GLY A 85 3.83 4.44 2.23
CA GLY A 85 2.95 3.85 3.24
C GLY A 85 2.90 2.31 3.22
N VAL A 86 2.85 1.70 2.03
CA VAL A 86 2.87 0.23 1.90
C VAL A 86 4.20 -0.39 2.33
N PHE A 87 5.30 0.33 2.10
CA PHE A 87 6.63 -0.11 2.51
C PHE A 87 6.78 -0.08 4.03
N PHE A 88 6.30 0.99 4.67
CA PHE A 88 6.31 1.12 6.14
C PHE A 88 5.39 0.10 6.82
N MET A 89 4.25 -0.20 6.20
CA MET A 89 3.35 -1.26 6.66
C MET A 89 4.03 -2.64 6.59
N GLY A 90 4.77 -2.93 5.50
CA GLY A 90 5.58 -4.14 5.38
C GLY A 90 6.71 -4.22 6.41
N ALA A 91 7.45 -3.12 6.63
CA ALA A 91 8.50 -3.05 7.64
C ALA A 91 7.96 -3.32 9.06
N TYR A 92 6.81 -2.73 9.38
CA TYR A 92 6.13 -2.98 10.65
C TYR A 92 5.70 -4.45 10.80
N ALA A 93 5.13 -5.04 9.76
CA ALA A 93 4.75 -6.45 9.77
C ALA A 93 5.96 -7.38 9.96
N GLY A 94 7.11 -7.06 9.34
CA GLY A 94 8.36 -7.80 9.53
C GLY A 94 8.87 -7.74 10.98
N VAL A 95 8.89 -6.57 11.60
CA VAL A 95 9.26 -6.42 13.02
C VAL A 95 8.27 -7.14 13.94
N PHE A 96 6.97 -7.07 13.62
CA PHE A 96 5.94 -7.79 14.35
C PHE A 96 6.19 -9.31 14.29
N LEU A 97 6.44 -9.86 13.10
CA LEU A 97 6.72 -11.28 12.92
C LEU A 97 7.96 -11.72 13.71
N ALA A 98 9.06 -10.96 13.62
CA ALA A 98 10.30 -11.26 14.37
C ALA A 98 10.13 -11.17 15.89
N LYS A 99 9.22 -10.33 16.39
CA LYS A 99 8.95 -10.21 17.82
C LYS A 99 8.05 -11.34 18.35
N TYR A 100 7.19 -11.87 17.50
CA TYR A 100 6.11 -12.77 17.89
C TYR A 100 6.15 -14.10 17.11
N GLU A 101 7.35 -14.66 16.95
CA GLU A 101 7.59 -15.91 16.21
C GLU A 101 6.86 -17.14 16.79
N SER A 102 6.45 -17.07 18.06
CA SER A 102 5.70 -18.13 18.75
C SER A 102 4.18 -17.91 18.75
N LEU A 103 3.65 -16.91 18.04
CA LEU A 103 2.21 -16.75 17.90
C LEU A 103 1.64 -17.97 17.16
N ASN A 104 0.57 -18.54 17.71
CA ASN A 104 -0.16 -19.63 17.09
C ASN A 104 -1.49 -19.11 16.57
N ILE A 105 -1.72 -19.24 15.26
CA ILE A 105 -2.97 -18.87 14.63
C ILE A 105 -3.91 -20.08 14.73
N SER A 106 -5.07 -19.91 15.37
CA SER A 106 -6.03 -21.00 15.49
C SER A 106 -6.52 -21.44 14.10
N LYS A 107 -6.94 -22.71 13.96
CA LYS A 107 -7.48 -23.22 12.68
C LYS A 107 -8.67 -22.38 12.19
N CYS A 108 -9.50 -21.90 13.11
CA CYS A 108 -10.66 -21.06 12.79
C CYS A 108 -10.20 -19.69 12.25
N ASP A 109 -9.29 -19.01 12.96
CA ASP A 109 -8.76 -17.71 12.54
C ASP A 109 -8.02 -17.80 11.20
N ASN A 110 -7.32 -18.92 10.97
CA ASN A 110 -6.65 -19.15 9.71
C ASN A 110 -7.65 -19.26 8.55
N ILE A 111 -8.72 -20.05 8.70
CA ILE A 111 -9.77 -20.19 7.67
C ILE A 111 -10.44 -18.83 7.41
N ILE A 112 -10.82 -18.10 8.47
CA ILE A 112 -11.43 -16.78 8.36
C ILE A 112 -10.49 -15.81 7.62
N GLY A 113 -9.21 -15.80 7.98
CA GLY A 113 -8.22 -14.95 7.34
C GLY A 113 -8.01 -15.27 5.86
N TRP A 114 -8.03 -16.55 5.46
CA TRP A 114 -7.98 -16.96 4.05
C TRP A 114 -9.23 -16.53 3.26
N LEU A 115 -10.42 -16.65 3.87
CA LEU A 115 -11.67 -16.16 3.26
C LEU A 115 -11.63 -14.65 3.08
N LEU A 116 -11.24 -13.89 4.11
CA LEU A 116 -11.11 -12.43 4.04
C LEU A 116 -10.06 -12.00 3.01
N THR A 117 -8.91 -12.67 2.97
CA THR A 117 -7.85 -12.45 1.98
C THR A 117 -8.40 -12.59 0.57
N THR A 118 -9.17 -13.66 0.30
CA THR A 118 -9.77 -13.92 -1.01
C THR A 118 -10.81 -12.86 -1.36
N ILE A 119 -11.72 -12.55 -0.44
CA ILE A 119 -12.79 -11.56 -0.65
C ILE A 119 -12.19 -10.17 -0.93
N ILE A 120 -11.26 -9.70 -0.10
CA ILE A 120 -10.61 -8.38 -0.26
C ILE A 120 -9.87 -8.31 -1.59
N SER A 121 -9.11 -9.34 -1.93
CA SER A 121 -8.36 -9.39 -3.20
C SER A 121 -9.29 -9.34 -4.41
N MET A 122 -10.40 -10.10 -4.36
CA MET A 122 -11.41 -10.09 -5.43
C MET A 122 -12.10 -8.73 -5.56
N ILE A 123 -12.48 -8.10 -4.44
CA ILE A 123 -13.07 -6.76 -4.43
C ILE A 123 -12.11 -5.75 -5.06
N LEU A 124 -10.84 -5.76 -4.68
CA LEU A 124 -9.85 -4.81 -5.22
C LEU A 124 -9.63 -5.01 -6.72
N ILE A 125 -9.51 -6.24 -7.20
CA ILE A 125 -9.35 -6.53 -8.63
C ILE A 125 -10.58 -6.05 -9.42
N HIS A 126 -11.79 -6.35 -8.94
CA HIS A 126 -13.04 -6.03 -9.65
C HIS A 126 -13.47 -4.57 -9.52
N SER A 127 -12.98 -3.84 -8.50
CA SER A 127 -13.35 -2.43 -8.26
C SER A 127 -13.04 -1.51 -9.45
N THR A 128 -12.06 -1.87 -10.27
CA THR A 128 -11.64 -1.09 -11.44
C THR A 128 -12.21 -1.61 -12.77
N TYR A 129 -13.07 -2.63 -12.74
CA TYR A 129 -13.56 -3.35 -13.93
C TYR A 129 -14.19 -2.42 -14.97
N TYR A 130 -15.17 -1.60 -14.56
CA TYR A 130 -15.88 -0.69 -15.46
C TYR A 130 -14.97 0.42 -16.01
N TRP A 131 -14.00 0.88 -15.20
CA TRP A 131 -13.01 1.88 -15.60
C TRP A 131 -12.06 1.33 -16.67
N ASN A 132 -11.56 0.10 -16.48
CA ASN A 132 -10.70 -0.59 -17.43
C ASN A 132 -11.38 -0.84 -18.78
N ARG A 133 -12.69 -1.13 -18.76
CA ARG A 133 -13.50 -1.35 -19.97
C ARG A 133 -13.89 -0.07 -20.68
N GLY A 134 -13.58 1.11 -20.11
CA GLY A 134 -14.01 2.41 -20.66
C GLY A 134 -15.52 2.63 -20.61
N GLN A 135 -16.26 1.84 -19.83
CA GLN A 135 -17.72 1.92 -19.72
C GLN A 135 -18.16 3.03 -18.76
N LYS A 136 -17.32 3.36 -17.77
CA LYS A 136 -17.51 4.47 -16.83
C LYS A 136 -16.15 5.09 -16.53
N LEU A 137 -16.05 6.42 -16.51
CA LEU A 137 -14.87 7.10 -15.97
C LEU A 137 -15.04 7.31 -14.46
N PRO A 138 -13.98 7.14 -13.64
CA PRO A 138 -14.05 7.48 -12.24
C PRO A 138 -14.26 8.99 -12.07
N THR A 139 -15.12 9.37 -11.13
CA THR A 139 -15.15 10.74 -10.61
C THR A 139 -13.82 11.07 -9.92
N SER A 140 -13.47 12.35 -9.79
CA SER A 140 -12.23 12.76 -9.11
C SER A 140 -12.15 12.21 -7.67
N MET A 141 -13.29 12.12 -6.97
CA MET A 141 -13.36 11.54 -5.63
C MET A 141 -13.15 10.01 -5.64
N GLU A 142 -13.79 9.28 -6.57
CA GLU A 142 -13.55 7.84 -6.74
C GLU A 142 -12.07 7.56 -7.06
N ALA A 143 -11.46 8.38 -7.93
CA ALA A 143 -10.05 8.28 -8.27
C ALA A 143 -9.14 8.54 -7.06
N ALA A 144 -9.39 9.59 -6.28
CA ALA A 144 -8.61 9.94 -5.10
C ALA A 144 -8.72 8.90 -3.98
N MET A 145 -9.94 8.42 -3.69
CA MET A 145 -10.16 7.36 -2.71
C MET A 145 -9.47 6.07 -3.13
N PHE A 146 -9.64 5.66 -4.40
CA PHE A 146 -8.98 4.47 -4.89
C PHE A 146 -7.46 4.64 -4.84
N ALA A 147 -6.90 5.69 -5.44
CA ALA A 147 -5.46 5.94 -5.52
C ALA A 147 -4.76 5.90 -4.15
N SER A 148 -5.39 6.48 -3.13
CA SER A 148 -4.82 6.58 -1.78
C SER A 148 -4.99 5.32 -0.92
N LEU A 149 -6.06 4.55 -1.10
CA LEU A 149 -6.39 3.43 -0.22
C LEU A 149 -6.09 2.05 -0.80
N HIS A 150 -6.24 1.84 -2.11
CA HIS A 150 -6.19 0.49 -2.70
C HIS A 150 -4.90 -0.25 -2.35
N ARG A 151 -3.76 0.44 -2.32
CA ARG A 151 -2.45 -0.13 -2.00
C ARG A 151 -2.36 -0.57 -0.54
N LEU A 152 -2.91 0.22 0.39
CA LEU A 152 -2.95 -0.14 1.80
C LEU A 152 -3.89 -1.31 2.07
N ILE A 153 -5.07 -1.30 1.43
CA ILE A 153 -6.03 -2.40 1.55
C ILE A 153 -5.41 -3.69 0.98
N TRP A 154 -4.65 -3.60 -0.12
CA TRP A 154 -3.92 -4.73 -0.70
C TRP A 154 -2.84 -5.30 0.23
N CYS A 155 -2.25 -4.49 1.12
CA CYS A 155 -1.27 -4.98 2.08
C CYS A 155 -1.87 -5.91 3.14
N ALA A 156 -3.16 -5.76 3.52
CA ALA A 156 -3.75 -6.58 4.57
C ALA A 156 -3.79 -8.09 4.21
N PRO A 157 -4.29 -8.50 3.02
CA PRO A 157 -4.15 -9.87 2.52
C PRO A 157 -2.69 -10.37 2.51
N LEU A 158 -1.75 -9.54 2.05
CA LEU A 158 -0.33 -9.93 1.97
C LEU A 158 0.30 -10.16 3.34
N ILE A 159 -0.02 -9.30 4.32
CA ILE A 159 0.44 -9.47 5.71
C ILE A 159 -0.17 -10.74 6.31
N PHE A 160 -1.46 -11.01 6.09
CA PHE A 160 -2.07 -12.23 6.56
C PHE A 160 -1.40 -13.47 5.95
N ILE A 161 -1.16 -13.49 4.64
CA ILE A 161 -0.44 -14.58 3.95
C ILE A 161 0.95 -14.76 4.57
N LEU A 162 1.71 -13.67 4.76
CA LEU A 162 3.02 -13.71 5.41
C LEU A 162 2.96 -14.36 6.80
N LEU A 163 2.02 -13.91 7.66
CA LEU A 163 1.85 -14.44 9.01
C LEU A 163 1.38 -15.90 9.00
N SER A 164 0.43 -16.25 8.13
CA SER A 164 -0.08 -17.62 7.99
C SER A 164 1.02 -18.57 7.52
N CYS A 165 1.87 -18.17 6.57
CA CYS A 165 2.99 -18.99 6.13
C CYS A 165 4.12 -19.11 7.16
N ALA A 166 4.39 -18.04 7.92
CA ALA A 166 5.50 -18.03 8.89
C ALA A 166 5.13 -18.69 10.23
N LEU A 167 3.90 -18.51 10.69
CA LEU A 167 3.40 -18.97 12.00
C LEU A 167 2.49 -20.19 11.91
N GLY A 168 1.77 -20.32 10.79
CA GLY A 168 0.92 -21.47 10.49
C GLY A 168 1.78 -22.67 10.10
N ARG A 169 2.34 -23.34 11.11
CA ARG A 169 2.90 -24.67 10.93
C ARG A 169 1.83 -25.57 10.32
N ALA A 170 2.09 -26.03 9.10
CA ALA A 170 1.36 -27.10 8.43
C ALA A 170 1.37 -28.38 9.27
#